data_AF-A0AA44YXB9-F1
#
_entry.id   AF-A0AA44YXB9-F1
#
_cell.length_a   1.000
_cell.length_b   1.000
_cell.length_c   1.000
_cell.angle_alpha   90.00
_cell.angle_beta   90.00
_cell.angle_gamma   90.00
#
_symmetry.space_group_name_H-M   'P 1'
#
loop_
_entity.id
_entity.type
_entity.pdbx_description
1 polymer ?
#
loop_
_entity_poly.entity_id
_entity_poly.type
_entity_poly.pdbx_seq_one_letter_code
_entity_poly.pdbx_strand_id
1 'polypeptide(L)'
;MGINYTDELANLVRFTGNTALAIRQYCAYSADATPASRAPRDVMWLSDSLYNFEAIGRSVLQANHAHVAFMAGLLAEQFQKHLQTDPSDPESPAAAFKRNAR
;
A
#
# COMPACT_ATOMS: atom_id res chain seq x y z
N MET A 1 23.13 -0.94 26.01
CA MET A 1 21.72 -1.37 25.86
C MET A 1 21.17 -0.55 24.69
N GLY A 2 20.80 -1.19 23.58
CA GLY A 2 20.24 -0.48 22.42
C GLY A 2 18.79 -0.09 22.67
N ILE A 3 18.34 1.03 22.10
CA ILE A 3 16.93 1.41 22.15
C ILE A 3 16.14 0.43 21.28
N ASN A 4 15.09 -0.16 21.85
CA ASN A 4 14.18 -1.07 21.14
C ASN A 4 13.01 -0.25 20.59
N TYR A 5 12.89 -0.16 19.27
CA TYR A 5 11.84 0.58 18.58
C TYR A 5 10.75 -0.32 17.96
N THR A 6 10.59 -1.54 18.47
CA THR A 6 9.66 -2.53 17.89
C THR A 6 8.23 -2.03 17.91
N ASP A 7 7.80 -1.39 18.99
CA ASP A 7 6.45 -0.87 19.15
C ASP A 7 6.21 0.35 18.24
N GLU A 8 7.19 1.25 18.14
CA GLU A 8 7.14 2.41 17.26
C GLU A 8 7.08 1.98 15.78
N LEU A 9 7.90 1.02 15.39
CA LEU A 9 7.88 0.45 14.04
C LEU A 9 6.53 -0.19 13.73
N ALA A 10 6.03 -1.03 14.65
CA ALA A 10 4.74 -1.69 14.48
C ALA A 10 3.59 -0.68 14.35
N ASN A 11 3.59 0.37 15.18
CA ASN A 11 2.56 1.39 15.15
C ASN A 11 2.62 2.24 13.88
N LEU A 12 3.82 2.60 13.42
CA LEU A 12 4.00 3.31 12.15
C LEU A 12 3.49 2.49 10.96
N VAL A 13 3.87 1.20 10.91
CA VAL A 13 3.46 0.30 9.83
C VAL A 13 1.95 0.07 9.86
N ARG A 14 1.34 -0.08 11.05
CA ARG A 14 -0.12 -0.15 11.20
C ARG A 14 -0.83 1.12 10.77
N PHE A 15 -0.30 2.28 11.16
CA PHE A 15 -0.85 3.57 10.76
C PHE A 15 -0.88 3.73 9.24
N THR A 16 0.22 3.36 8.56
CA THR A 16 0.29 3.37 7.09
C THR A 16 -0.78 2.48 6.46
N GLY A 17 -0.94 1.23 6.93
CA GLY A 17 -1.95 0.31 6.41
C GLY A 17 -3.39 0.80 6.64
N ASN A 18 -3.68 1.34 7.83
CA ASN A 18 -5.00 1.90 8.14
C ASN A 18 -5.31 3.15 7.31
N THR A 19 -4.31 4.00 7.07
CA THR A 19 -4.45 5.18 6.21
C THR A 19 -4.76 4.76 4.77
N ALA A 20 -4.03 3.78 4.26
CA ALA A 20 -4.27 3.21 2.94
C ALA A 20 -5.68 2.61 2.81
N LEU A 21 -6.15 1.88 3.83
CA LEU A 21 -7.52 1.35 3.86
C LEU A 21 -8.57 2.47 3.85
N ALA A 22 -8.37 3.53 4.64
CA ALA A 22 -9.28 4.67 4.67
C ALA A 22 -9.33 5.38 3.31
N ILE A 23 -8.17 5.66 2.70
CA ILE A 23 -8.09 6.24 1.36
C ILE A 23 -8.84 5.37 0.33
N ARG A 24 -8.67 4.05 0.42
CA ARG A 24 -9.39 3.09 -0.41
C ARG A 24 -10.90 3.28 -0.26
N GLN A 25 -11.40 3.27 0.98
CA GLN A 25 -12.84 3.35 1.27
C GLN A 25 -13.48 4.70 0.89
N TYR A 26 -12.76 5.80 1.04
CA TYR A 26 -13.35 7.15 0.92
C TYR A 26 -13.00 7.90 -0.37
N CYS A 27 -11.88 7.61 -1.03
CA CYS A 27 -11.44 8.34 -2.22
C CYS A 27 -11.52 7.52 -3.51
N ALA A 28 -11.10 6.26 -3.48
CA ALA A 28 -10.95 5.45 -4.70
C ALA A 28 -12.22 4.71 -5.12
N TYR A 29 -13.06 4.30 -4.16
CA TYR A 29 -14.26 3.48 -4.40
C TYR A 29 -15.57 4.17 -4.00
N SER A 30 -15.54 5.48 -3.70
CA SER A 30 -16.76 6.21 -3.40
C SER A 30 -17.61 6.37 -4.66
N ALA A 31 -18.91 6.06 -4.56
CA ALA A 31 -19.86 6.10 -5.68
C ALA A 31 -20.00 7.51 -6.30
N ASP A 32 -19.60 8.55 -5.56
CA ASP A 32 -19.64 9.96 -5.95
C ASP A 32 -18.33 10.47 -6.57
N ALA A 33 -17.31 9.62 -6.70
CA ALA A 33 -16.07 10.00 -7.37
C ALA A 33 -16.34 10.28 -8.85
N THR A 34 -16.41 11.56 -9.21
CA THR A 34 -16.57 11.98 -10.62
C THR A 34 -15.51 11.29 -11.49
N PRO A 35 -15.90 10.59 -12.57
CA PRO A 35 -14.99 9.78 -13.42
C PRO A 35 -13.86 10.59 -14.08
N ALA A 36 -13.93 11.91 -14.04
CA ALA A 36 -13.05 12.83 -14.76
C ALA A 36 -11.69 13.07 -14.09
N SER A 37 -11.48 12.68 -12.82
CA SER A 37 -10.19 12.88 -12.16
C SER A 37 -9.36 11.59 -12.16
N ARG A 38 -8.14 11.65 -12.70
CA ARG A 38 -7.15 10.55 -12.71
C ARG A 38 -6.48 10.35 -11.34
N ALA A 39 -6.47 11.38 -10.50
CA ALA A 39 -5.89 11.35 -9.15
C ALA A 39 -6.49 10.25 -8.22
N PRO A 40 -7.81 10.00 -8.19
CA PRO A 40 -8.41 8.87 -7.48
C PRO A 40 -7.81 7.50 -7.82
N ARG A 41 -7.42 7.25 -9.07
CA ARG A 41 -6.87 5.94 -9.47
C ARG A 41 -5.43 5.76 -9.07
N ASP A 42 -4.60 6.80 -9.18
CA ASP A 42 -3.21 6.76 -8.69
C ASP A 42 -3.20 6.49 -7.18
N VAL A 43 -4.09 7.17 -6.47
CA VAL A 43 -4.31 7.03 -5.04
C VAL A 43 -4.85 5.64 -4.69
N MET A 44 -5.69 5.05 -5.54
CA MET A 44 -6.16 3.66 -5.41
C MET A 44 -5.00 2.67 -5.51
N TRP A 45 -4.16 2.76 -6.56
CA TRP A 45 -3.04 1.83 -6.76
C TRP A 45 -2.00 1.92 -5.63
N LEU A 46 -1.76 3.14 -5.12
CA LEU A 46 -0.94 3.35 -3.94
C LEU A 46 -1.55 2.70 -2.70
N SER A 47 -2.85 2.89 -2.47
CA SER A 47 -3.55 2.31 -1.32
C SER A 47 -3.55 0.79 -1.36
N ASP A 48 -3.75 0.20 -2.53
CA ASP A 48 -3.70 -1.25 -2.75
C ASP A 48 -2.31 -1.82 -2.52
N SER A 49 -1.27 -1.03 -2.73
CA SER A 49 0.10 -1.44 -2.43
C SER A 49 0.45 -1.35 -0.94
N LEU A 50 -0.37 -0.68 -0.12
CA LEU A 50 -0.07 -0.39 1.27
C LEU A 50 -1.02 -1.05 2.27
N TYR A 51 -2.18 -1.55 1.85
CA TYR A 51 -3.20 -2.04 2.79
C TYR A 51 -2.71 -3.19 3.71
N ASN A 52 -1.81 -4.05 3.21
CA ASN A 52 -1.25 -5.18 3.98
C ASN A 52 -0.30 -4.74 5.12
N PHE A 53 0.10 -3.47 5.17
CA PHE A 53 0.98 -2.96 6.23
C PHE A 53 0.32 -3.08 7.61
N GLU A 54 -1.02 -3.01 7.71
CA GLU A 54 -1.70 -3.21 8.99
C GLU A 54 -1.39 -4.58 9.61
N ALA A 55 -1.51 -5.63 8.79
CA ALA A 55 -1.24 -7.01 9.19
C ALA A 55 0.25 -7.23 9.52
N ILE A 56 1.16 -6.55 8.80
CA ILE A 56 2.60 -6.60 9.10
C ILE A 56 2.87 -6.04 10.49
N GLY A 57 2.38 -4.83 10.79
CA GLY A 57 2.68 -4.21 12.07
C GLY A 57 2.03 -4.95 13.25
N ARG A 58 0.87 -5.60 13.07
CA ARG A 58 0.35 -6.56 14.07
C ARG A 58 1.29 -7.74 14.30
N SER A 59 1.85 -8.28 13.22
CA SER A 59 2.74 -9.44 13.28
C SER A 59 4.08 -9.11 13.93
N VAL A 60 4.56 -7.87 13.77
CA VAL A 60 5.74 -7.35 14.48
C VAL A 60 5.52 -7.37 16.01
N LEU A 61 4.38 -6.87 16.51
CA LEU A 61 4.05 -6.90 17.95
C LEU A 61 3.95 -8.31 18.52
N GLN A 62 3.59 -9.28 17.68
CA GLN A 62 3.47 -10.69 18.06
C GLN A 62 4.79 -11.47 17.94
N ALA A 63 5.89 -10.81 17.54
CA ALA A 63 7.15 -11.47 17.17
C ALA A 63 6.96 -12.60 16.15
N ASN A 64 5.95 -12.49 15.27
CA ASN A 64 5.64 -13.50 14.26
C ASN A 64 6.45 -13.24 12.99
N HIS A 65 7.75 -13.57 13.05
CA HIS A 65 8.71 -13.24 11.99
C HIS A 65 8.36 -13.90 10.65
N ALA A 66 7.83 -15.13 10.68
CA ALA A 66 7.41 -15.85 9.48
C ALA A 66 6.28 -15.11 8.76
N HIS A 67 5.30 -14.61 9.51
CA HIS A 67 4.18 -13.88 8.92
C HIS A 67 4.59 -12.48 8.42
N VAL A 68 5.51 -11.80 9.12
CA VAL A 68 6.12 -10.55 8.62
C VAL A 68 6.79 -10.78 7.27
N ALA A 69 7.63 -11.81 7.15
CA ALA A 69 8.33 -12.12 5.90
C ALA A 69 7.36 -12.50 4.78
N PHE A 70 6.34 -13.31 5.09
CA PHE A 70 5.31 -13.71 4.13
C PHE A 70 4.55 -12.50 3.57
N MET A 71 4.03 -11.63 4.44
CA MET A 71 3.26 -10.45 4.02
C MET A 71 4.12 -9.44 3.25
N ALA A 72 5.38 -9.25 3.65
CA ALA A 72 6.33 -8.44 2.88
C ALA A 72 6.60 -9.02 1.49
N GLY A 73 6.69 -10.35 1.37
CA GLY A 73 6.81 -11.05 0.09
C GLY A 73 5.60 -10.84 -0.82
N LEU A 74 4.39 -10.96 -0.29
CA LEU A 74 3.15 -10.70 -1.04
C LEU A 74 3.10 -9.26 -1.57
N LEU A 75 3.50 -8.29 -0.74
CA LEU A 75 3.59 -6.89 -1.15
C LEU A 75 4.59 -6.67 -2.29
N ALA A 76 5.77 -7.28 -2.19
CA ALA A 76 6.77 -7.21 -3.23
C ALA A 76 6.27 -7.82 -4.55
N GLU A 77 5.59 -8.97 -4.48
CA GLU A 77 4.99 -9.61 -5.65
C GLU A 77 3.88 -8.75 -6.28
N GLN A 78 3.02 -8.16 -5.46
CA GLN A 78 1.96 -7.27 -5.93
C GLN A 78 2.54 -6.02 -6.62
N PHE A 79 3.57 -5.42 -6.03
CA PHE A 79 4.23 -4.26 -6.62
C PHE A 79 4.89 -4.62 -7.97
N GLN A 80 5.53 -5.78 -8.06
CA GLN A 80 6.06 -6.30 -9.33
C GLN A 80 4.96 -6.50 -10.38
N LYS A 81 3.82 -7.09 -10.01
CA LYS A 81 2.67 -7.24 -10.91
C LYS A 81 2.15 -5.90 -11.41
N HIS A 82 2.07 -4.90 -10.54
CA HIS A 82 1.67 -3.55 -10.92
C HIS A 82 2.64 -2.89 -11.92
N LEU A 83 3.94 -3.17 -11.83
CA LEU A 83 4.92 -2.66 -12.80
C LEU A 83 4.86 -3.37 -14.16
N GLN A 84 4.29 -4.58 -14.24
CA GLN A 84 4.16 -5.36 -15.47
C GLN A 84 2.93 -4.98 -16.31
N THR A 85 2.03 -4.14 -15.80
CA THR A 85 0.86 -3.68 -16.57
C THR A 85 1.28 -2.76 -17.72
N ASP A 86 0.47 -2.69 -18.79
CA ASP A 86 0.79 -1.87 -19.98
C ASP A 86 1.08 -0.41 -19.61
N PRO A 87 2.32 0.08 -19.76
CA PRO A 87 2.67 1.45 -19.43
C PRO A 87 2.09 2.49 -20.40
N SER A 88 1.51 2.05 -21.53
CA SER A 88 0.85 2.89 -22.52
C SER A 88 -0.62 3.17 -22.17
N ASP A 89 -1.23 2.31 -21.34
CA ASP A 89 -2.53 2.57 -20.75
C ASP A 89 -2.36 3.60 -19.61
N PRO A 90 -2.88 4.84 -19.76
CA PRO A 90 -2.72 5.89 -18.76
C PRO A 90 -3.39 5.57 -17.42
N GLU A 91 -4.31 4.60 -17.40
CA GLU A 91 -5.04 4.15 -16.21
C GLU A 91 -4.35 2.97 -15.50
N SER A 92 -3.29 2.41 -16.09
CA SER A 92 -2.55 1.29 -15.51
C SER A 92 -1.72 1.71 -14.30
N PRO A 93 -1.50 0.81 -13.33
CA PRO A 93 -0.65 1.10 -12.18
C PRO A 93 0.81 1.40 -12.57
N ALA A 94 1.33 0.77 -13.62
CA ALA A 94 2.66 1.09 -14.15
C ALA A 94 2.76 2.55 -14.63
N ALA A 95 1.76 3.03 -15.37
CA ALA A 95 1.71 4.42 -15.82
C ALA A 95 1.52 5.39 -14.64
N ALA A 96 0.71 5.02 -13.64
CA ALA A 96 0.52 5.78 -12.42
C ALA A 96 1.82 5.95 -11.61
N PHE A 97 2.57 4.87 -11.39
CA PHE A 97 3.83 4.93 -10.66
C PHE A 97 4.90 5.72 -11.43
N LYS A 98 5.01 5.52 -12.75
CA LYS A 98 5.95 6.27 -13.59
C LYS A 98 5.70 7.78 -13.54
N ARG A 99 4.44 8.20 -13.53
CA ARG A 99 4.05 9.62 -13.45
C ARG A 99 4.48 10.29 -12.13
N ASN A 100 4.55 9.53 -11.04
CA ASN A 100 4.83 10.04 -9.70
C ASN A 100 6.27 9.76 -9.22
N ALA A 101 7.06 8.98 -9.97
CA ALA A 101 8.48 8.81 -9.74
C ALA A 101 9.20 10.14 -10.06
N ARG A 102 9.79 10.78 -9.03
CA ARG A 102 10.62 11.99 -9.16
C ARG A 102 12.09 11.64 -9.07
#